data_AF-A0A8T9Q7Y0-F1
#
_entry.id   AF-A0A8T9Q7Y0-F1
#
_cell.length_a   1.000
_cell.length_b   1.000
_cell.length_c   1.000
_cell.angle_alpha   90.00
_cell.angle_beta   90.00
_cell.angle_gamma   90.00
#
_symmetry.space_group_name_H-M   'P 1'
#
loop_
_entity.id
_entity.type
_entity.pdbx_description
1 polymer ?
#
loop_
_entity_poly.entity_id
_entity_poly.type
_entity_poly.pdbx_seq_one_letter_code
_entity_poly.pdbx_strand_id
1 'polypeptide(L)'
;MLLLSLLASITGWAQPSSCPGSDPGGTPAGAGLYAEYYRGFFNTDFSFFTNNALAPVITRVEPEVNFTTNTSFGDLTAVATGPVNDPDNFSLRLRGSIIIPVAGQYTFFLTSDDASYLWLDGAAVALPANPAAATIDNGGFHAPEEVSRTVTLTAGPHSLLIHYGEADGDNTLILEYAGPGIARQPVPASMFCTATQMPRPPQSLAYFPTTLQAFVGSRRTSTAPTVADGGSAVTSYALVGPAVAGITIEPTTGVVSMADNTPLGTYNLEVAVTNAHGTSTFRNALTVDVIVGTPPGCSGLDPAGNSPTSGLYAEYFTGYFNNSPGFFSAAPGLSRTEPVIDFSGEDSFGSLTGVAGDGTANDPDEFSARMRAVCALAPRASTPSF
;
A
#
# COMPACT_ATOMS: atom_id res chain seq x y z
N MET A 1 -0.88 53.65 -7.58
CA MET A 1 0.03 52.61 -7.03
C MET A 1 -0.84 51.69 -6.19
N LEU A 2 -1.40 50.65 -6.82
CA LEU A 2 -2.31 49.71 -6.18
C LEU A 2 -1.45 48.52 -5.70
N LEU A 3 -1.22 48.41 -4.40
CA LEU A 3 -0.45 47.30 -3.83
C LEU A 3 -1.40 46.10 -3.69
N LEU A 4 -1.28 45.15 -4.60
CA LEU A 4 -2.03 43.90 -4.59
C LEU A 4 -1.38 42.98 -3.54
N SER A 5 -1.96 42.91 -2.35
CA SER A 5 -1.58 41.97 -1.30
C SER A 5 -2.01 40.56 -1.71
N LEU A 6 -1.05 39.77 -2.16
CA LEU A 6 -1.19 38.35 -2.43
C LEU A 6 -1.37 37.61 -1.10
N LEU A 7 -2.62 37.34 -0.71
CA LEU A 7 -2.91 36.36 0.34
C LEU A 7 -2.50 34.99 -0.19
N ALA A 8 -1.41 34.46 0.35
CA ALA A 8 -1.06 33.06 0.16
C ALA A 8 -2.15 32.23 0.84
N SER A 9 -2.93 31.53 0.02
CA SER A 9 -3.91 30.55 0.46
C SER A 9 -3.16 29.43 1.17
N ILE A 10 -3.17 29.45 2.51
CA ILE A 10 -2.92 28.25 3.32
C ILE A 10 -4.00 27.25 2.90
N THR A 11 -3.61 26.25 2.12
CA THR A 11 -4.43 25.07 1.89
C THR A 11 -4.61 24.42 3.26
N GLY A 12 -5.71 24.74 3.94
CA GLY A 12 -6.16 24.00 5.12
C GLY A 12 -6.47 22.59 4.65
N TRP A 13 -5.71 21.62 5.15
CA TRP A 13 -5.94 20.22 4.82
C TRP A 13 -7.31 19.84 5.37
N ALA A 14 -8.14 19.25 4.52
CA ALA A 14 -9.48 18.82 4.92
C ALA A 14 -9.36 17.86 6.11
N GLN A 15 -10.04 18.22 7.19
CA GLN A 15 -10.09 17.48 8.44
C GLN A 15 -10.65 16.07 8.19
N PRO A 16 -10.12 15.01 8.83
CA PRO A 16 -10.81 13.74 8.90
C PRO A 16 -12.15 13.97 9.61
N SER A 17 -13.26 13.92 8.89
CA SER A 17 -14.57 14.38 9.36
C SER A 17 -15.27 13.44 10.36
N SER A 18 -14.57 12.42 10.88
CA SER A 18 -15.09 11.57 11.95
C SER A 18 -13.99 10.70 12.53
N CYS A 19 -14.01 10.52 13.84
CA CYS A 19 -13.31 9.48 14.57
C CYS A 19 -14.20 8.24 14.67
N PRO A 20 -14.08 7.25 13.77
CA PRO A 20 -14.93 6.06 13.84
C PRO A 20 -14.51 5.14 14.98
N GLY A 21 -15.47 4.37 15.50
CA GLY A 21 -15.22 3.36 16.53
C GLY A 21 -15.52 3.86 17.93
N SER A 22 -14.84 3.25 18.91
CA SER A 22 -15.02 3.54 20.32
C SER A 22 -13.69 3.93 20.96
N ASP A 23 -13.75 4.78 21.97
CA ASP A 23 -12.63 5.06 22.85
C ASP A 23 -12.35 3.87 23.79
N PRO A 24 -11.22 3.89 24.54
CA PRO A 24 -10.91 2.85 25.51
C PRO A 24 -11.96 2.65 26.63
N GLY A 25 -12.81 3.64 26.87
CA GLY A 25 -13.93 3.56 27.82
C GLY A 25 -15.20 2.94 27.23
N GLY A 26 -15.21 2.60 25.94
CA GLY A 26 -16.36 2.01 25.24
C GLY A 26 -17.38 3.02 24.72
N THR A 27 -17.08 4.31 24.79
CA THR A 27 -17.94 5.40 24.29
C THR A 27 -17.62 5.69 22.82
N PRO A 28 -18.54 6.22 21.99
CA PRO A 28 -18.22 6.62 20.62
C PRO A 28 -17.00 7.55 20.57
N ALA A 29 -16.07 7.26 19.66
CA ALA A 29 -14.84 8.03 19.55
C ALA A 29 -15.08 9.46 19.04
N GLY A 30 -14.21 10.38 19.45
CA GLY A 30 -14.26 11.81 19.14
C GLY A 30 -12.87 12.40 18.97
N ALA A 31 -12.80 13.71 18.71
CA ALA A 31 -11.53 14.43 18.63
C ALA A 31 -10.85 14.51 20.01
N GLY A 32 -9.51 14.46 20.03
CA GLY A 32 -8.70 14.46 21.26
C GLY A 32 -8.22 13.06 21.67
N LEU A 33 -7.63 12.96 22.86
CA LEU A 33 -7.13 11.72 23.45
C LEU A 33 -7.93 11.35 24.70
N TYR A 34 -8.14 10.05 24.91
CA TYR A 34 -8.75 9.52 26.12
C TYR A 34 -7.74 9.58 27.26
N ALA A 35 -7.99 10.43 28.24
CA ALA A 35 -7.12 10.72 29.36
C ALA A 35 -7.62 10.04 30.64
N GLU A 36 -6.70 9.37 31.32
CA GLU A 36 -6.91 8.67 32.58
C GLU A 36 -5.91 9.22 33.62
N TYR A 37 -6.41 9.88 34.66
CA TYR A 37 -5.59 10.42 35.73
C TYR A 37 -5.62 9.51 36.96
N TYR A 38 -4.46 9.24 37.53
CA TYR A 38 -4.24 8.31 38.62
C TYR A 38 -3.58 9.00 39.81
N ARG A 39 -3.92 8.55 41.02
CA ARG A 39 -3.24 8.99 42.23
C ARG A 39 -1.84 8.38 42.28
N GLY A 40 -0.86 9.21 42.62
CA GLY A 40 0.52 8.77 42.78
C GLY A 40 1.36 8.91 41.51
N PHE A 41 2.66 9.07 41.72
CA PHE A 41 3.66 9.05 40.67
C PHE A 41 4.03 7.61 40.28
N PHE A 42 3.92 7.27 38.98
CA PHE A 42 4.19 5.91 38.49
C PHE A 42 5.67 5.53 38.57
N ASN A 43 6.59 6.50 38.64
CA ASN A 43 8.03 6.29 38.85
C ASN A 43 8.64 5.18 37.96
N THR A 44 8.34 5.19 36.65
CA THR A 44 8.78 4.17 35.68
C THR A 44 8.30 2.73 35.95
N ASP A 45 7.39 2.53 36.90
CA ASP A 45 6.69 1.26 37.10
C ASP A 45 5.52 1.15 36.11
N PHE A 46 5.74 0.55 34.96
CA PHE A 46 4.69 0.36 33.93
C PHE A 46 3.55 -0.55 34.38
N SER A 47 3.73 -1.33 35.46
CA SER A 47 2.66 -2.13 36.04
C SER A 47 1.62 -1.26 36.75
N PHE A 48 1.99 -0.03 37.16
CA PHE A 48 1.13 0.97 37.80
C PHE A 48 -0.19 1.16 37.07
N PHE A 49 -0.14 1.35 35.75
CA PHE A 49 -1.32 1.60 34.91
C PHE A 49 -2.16 0.35 34.60
N THR A 50 -1.70 -0.83 35.01
CA THR A 50 -2.41 -2.11 34.86
C THR A 50 -2.85 -2.70 36.20
N ASN A 51 -2.49 -2.05 37.30
CA ASN A 51 -2.89 -2.47 38.63
C ASN A 51 -4.36 -2.13 38.86
N ASN A 52 -5.22 -3.16 38.93
CA ASN A 52 -6.66 -2.99 39.18
C ASN A 52 -6.98 -2.32 40.53
N ALA A 53 -6.03 -2.23 41.45
CA ALA A 53 -6.18 -1.48 42.71
C ALA A 53 -6.01 0.05 42.52
N LEU A 54 -5.47 0.49 41.37
CA LEU A 54 -5.24 1.89 41.01
C LEU A 54 -6.11 2.25 39.79
N ALA A 55 -7.43 2.23 39.96
CA ALA A 55 -8.34 2.72 38.94
C ALA A 55 -8.13 4.23 38.69
N PRO A 56 -8.31 4.73 37.45
CA PRO A 56 -8.26 6.16 37.21
C PRO A 56 -9.34 6.88 38.03
N VAL A 57 -8.98 8.01 38.62
CA VAL A 57 -9.90 8.83 39.42
C VAL A 57 -10.66 9.82 38.54
N ILE A 58 -9.98 10.36 37.53
CA ILE A 58 -10.58 11.24 36.53
C ILE A 58 -10.35 10.61 35.17
N THR A 59 -11.42 10.51 34.40
CA THR A 59 -11.38 10.16 32.97
C THR A 59 -12.04 11.28 32.19
N ARG A 60 -11.35 11.82 31.18
CA ARG A 60 -11.89 12.84 30.28
C ARG A 60 -11.19 12.81 28.92
N VAL A 61 -11.61 13.68 28.02
CA VAL A 61 -10.95 13.87 26.73
C VAL A 61 -10.04 15.08 26.82
N GLU A 62 -8.76 14.90 26.50
CA GLU A 62 -7.83 16.00 26.32
C GLU A 62 -7.76 16.35 24.83
N PRO A 63 -8.15 17.57 24.43
CA PRO A 63 -8.14 17.94 23.02
C PRO A 63 -6.71 18.02 22.48
N GLU A 64 -5.74 18.43 23.30
CA GLU A 64 -4.34 18.59 22.94
C GLU A 64 -3.44 18.09 24.08
N VAL A 65 -2.18 17.82 23.76
CA VAL A 65 -1.14 17.55 24.77
C VAL A 65 -0.21 18.76 24.78
N ASN A 66 -0.67 19.82 25.44
CA ASN A 66 0.02 21.12 25.48
C ASN A 66 -0.12 21.76 26.87
N PHE A 67 0.32 21.02 27.88
CA PHE A 67 0.29 21.41 29.28
C PHE A 67 1.57 22.20 29.60
N THR A 68 1.50 23.53 29.53
CA THR A 68 2.67 24.42 29.58
C THR A 68 2.99 25.00 30.95
N THR A 69 2.10 24.82 31.93
CA THR A 69 2.21 25.35 33.30
C THR A 69 1.44 24.48 34.29
N ASN A 70 1.67 24.66 35.58
CA ASN A 70 1.02 23.85 36.63
C ASN A 70 -0.52 23.93 36.61
N THR A 71 -1.07 25.04 36.12
CA THR A 71 -2.53 25.24 35.99
C THR A 71 -3.14 24.60 34.73
N SER A 72 -2.32 24.20 33.76
CA SER A 72 -2.81 23.75 32.45
C SER A 72 -3.51 22.40 32.49
N PHE A 73 -3.25 21.58 33.51
CA PHE A 73 -3.94 20.31 33.74
C PHE A 73 -5.35 20.47 34.34
N GLY A 74 -5.77 21.69 34.67
CA GLY A 74 -7.06 21.97 35.29
C GLY A 74 -7.17 21.45 36.72
N ASP A 75 -8.41 21.27 37.20
CA ASP A 75 -8.63 20.84 38.58
C ASP A 75 -8.32 19.35 38.77
N LEU A 76 -7.17 19.08 39.37
CA LEU A 76 -6.71 17.75 39.76
C LEU A 76 -6.81 17.48 41.26
N THR A 77 -7.51 18.30 42.06
CA THR A 77 -7.57 18.13 43.52
C THR A 77 -8.16 16.79 43.98
N ALA A 78 -8.95 16.15 43.11
CA ALA A 78 -9.47 14.81 43.37
C ALA A 78 -8.42 13.70 43.18
N VAL A 79 -7.31 13.94 42.47
CA VAL A 79 -6.33 12.91 42.08
C VAL A 79 -4.92 13.21 42.57
N ALA A 80 -4.46 14.46 42.42
CA ALA A 80 -3.15 14.94 42.82
C ALA A 80 -3.11 15.33 44.30
N THR A 81 -1.89 15.40 44.85
CA THR A 81 -1.62 16.20 46.05
C THR A 81 -1.37 17.66 45.66
N GLY A 82 -1.20 18.55 46.63
CA GLY A 82 -1.00 19.98 46.35
C GLY A 82 -2.30 20.75 46.04
N PRO A 83 -2.21 22.08 45.88
CA PRO A 83 -3.34 22.92 45.52
C PRO A 83 -3.71 22.81 44.03
N VAL A 84 -4.89 23.30 43.66
CA VAL A 84 -5.42 23.24 42.28
C VAL A 84 -4.49 23.88 41.23
N ASN A 85 -3.67 24.84 41.64
CA ASN A 85 -2.75 25.58 40.79
C ASN A 85 -1.32 25.04 40.83
N ASP A 86 -1.08 23.97 41.57
CA ASP A 86 0.21 23.33 41.77
C ASP A 86 0.01 21.84 42.14
N PRO A 87 -0.57 21.02 41.22
CA PRO A 87 -0.84 19.63 41.51
C PRO A 87 0.44 18.79 41.49
N ASP A 88 0.62 17.95 42.49
CA ASP A 88 1.78 17.06 42.65
C ASP A 88 1.35 15.59 42.72
N ASN A 89 2.31 14.67 42.59
CA ASN A 89 2.15 13.23 42.87
C ASN A 89 0.93 12.60 42.18
N PHE A 90 0.86 12.77 40.86
CA PHE A 90 -0.17 12.17 40.01
C PHE A 90 0.45 11.56 38.77
N SER A 91 -0.31 10.70 38.11
CA SER A 91 0.09 10.14 36.81
C SER A 91 -1.05 10.25 35.81
N LEU A 92 -0.70 10.35 34.53
CA LEU A 92 -1.61 10.48 33.42
C LEU A 92 -1.29 9.42 32.37
N ARG A 93 -2.33 8.71 31.91
CA ARG A 93 -2.27 7.89 30.71
C ARG A 93 -3.17 8.50 29.65
N LEU A 94 -2.59 8.84 28.50
CA LEU A 94 -3.31 9.31 27.31
C LEU A 94 -3.31 8.22 26.25
N ARG A 95 -4.49 7.90 25.72
CA ARG A 95 -4.69 6.84 24.72
C ARG A 95 -5.53 7.36 23.56
N GLY A 96 -5.20 6.91 22.36
CA GLY A 96 -5.97 7.23 21.17
C GLY A 96 -5.16 6.97 19.92
N SER A 97 -5.33 7.83 18.92
CA SER A 97 -4.55 7.83 17.70
C SER A 97 -4.19 9.25 17.28
N ILE A 98 -3.04 9.41 16.64
CA ILE A 98 -2.67 10.59 15.86
C ILE A 98 -2.94 10.32 14.38
N ILE A 99 -3.50 11.29 13.67
CA ILE A 99 -3.76 11.20 12.23
C ILE A 99 -2.56 11.76 11.48
N ILE A 100 -1.93 10.94 10.65
CA ILE A 100 -0.82 11.34 9.77
C ILE A 100 -1.37 11.61 8.37
N PRO A 101 -1.33 12.85 7.89
CA PRO A 101 -2.04 13.19 6.67
C PRO A 101 -1.24 12.90 5.39
N VAL A 102 0.10 12.96 5.46
CA VAL A 102 1.01 12.63 4.37
C VAL A 102 2.06 11.67 4.90
N ALA A 103 2.25 10.54 4.23
CA ALA A 103 3.29 9.58 4.58
C ALA A 103 4.69 10.22 4.48
N GLY A 104 5.58 9.90 5.41
CA GLY A 104 6.95 10.41 5.41
C GLY A 104 7.60 10.40 6.79
N GLN A 105 8.71 11.12 6.91
CA GLN A 105 9.42 11.26 8.19
C GLN A 105 8.79 12.34 9.06
N TYR A 106 8.44 11.97 10.28
CA TYR A 106 7.95 12.88 11.31
C TYR A 106 8.89 12.88 12.50
N THR A 107 9.23 14.07 13.00
CA THR A 107 9.95 14.23 14.27
C THR A 107 8.94 14.62 15.34
N PHE A 108 8.83 13.81 16.40
CA PHE A 108 8.08 14.13 17.61
C PHE A 108 9.01 14.72 18.65
N PHE A 109 8.52 15.69 19.40
CA PHE A 109 9.19 16.32 20.53
C PHE A 109 8.27 16.20 21.73
N LEU A 110 8.74 15.54 22.79
CA LEU A 110 8.00 15.37 24.03
C LEU A 110 8.77 16.10 25.13
N THR A 111 8.18 17.16 25.66
CA THR A 111 8.70 17.89 26.81
C THR A 111 7.92 17.50 28.05
N SER A 112 8.59 17.12 29.13
CA SER A 112 7.93 16.86 30.40
C SER A 112 8.76 17.23 31.62
N ASP A 113 8.03 17.48 32.71
CA ASP A 113 8.50 17.58 34.10
C ASP A 113 7.41 16.91 34.94
N ASP A 114 7.62 15.77 35.62
CA ASP A 114 8.76 14.84 35.51
C ASP A 114 8.62 13.87 34.29
N ALA A 115 8.43 12.57 34.56
CA ALA A 115 8.61 11.47 33.63
C ALA A 115 7.54 11.42 32.55
N SER A 116 7.96 11.20 31.30
CA SER A 116 7.05 10.83 30.22
C SER A 116 7.60 9.79 29.25
N TYR A 117 6.68 9.08 28.60
CA TYR A 117 6.97 8.11 27.55
C TYR A 117 5.95 8.26 26.43
N LEU A 118 6.37 8.05 25.18
CA LEU A 118 5.49 7.98 24.02
C LEU A 118 5.70 6.65 23.30
N TRP A 119 4.62 5.97 22.98
CA TRP A 119 4.59 4.84 22.04
C TRP A 119 3.67 5.14 20.88
N LEU A 120 4.00 4.58 19.73
CA LEU A 120 3.17 4.61 18.52
C LEU A 120 2.76 3.19 18.12
N ASP A 121 1.64 3.09 17.41
CA ASP A 121 1.20 1.89 16.69
C ASP A 121 1.06 0.65 17.57
N GLY A 122 1.53 -0.51 17.12
CA GLY A 122 1.46 -1.77 17.86
C GLY A 122 2.05 -1.70 19.28
N ALA A 123 3.04 -0.83 19.51
CA ALA A 123 3.62 -0.65 20.84
C ALA A 123 2.69 0.17 21.77
N ALA A 124 1.88 1.08 21.23
CA ALA A 124 0.94 1.91 22.00
C ALA A 124 -0.26 1.13 22.56
N VAL A 125 -0.56 -0.03 22.00
CA VAL A 125 -1.73 -0.86 22.36
C VAL A 125 -1.34 -2.20 22.99
N ALA A 126 -0.06 -2.55 22.99
CA ALA A 126 0.48 -3.71 23.69
C ALA A 126 0.59 -3.38 25.19
N LEU A 127 -0.47 -3.66 25.95
CA LEU A 127 -0.52 -3.42 27.40
C LEU A 127 -0.21 -4.70 28.20
N PRO A 128 0.57 -4.62 29.31
CA PRO A 128 1.25 -3.44 29.84
C PRO A 128 2.33 -2.91 28.89
N ALA A 129 2.48 -1.58 28.86
CA ALA A 129 3.43 -0.93 27.96
C ALA A 129 4.86 -1.41 28.25
N ASN A 130 5.60 -1.72 27.18
CA ASN A 130 7.01 -2.12 27.28
C ASN A 130 7.92 -0.89 27.09
N PRO A 131 8.69 -0.46 28.11
CA PRO A 131 9.61 0.69 27.97
C PRO A 131 10.63 0.51 26.85
N ALA A 132 11.11 -0.72 26.61
CA ALA A 132 12.10 -0.98 25.56
C ALA A 132 11.55 -0.76 24.14
N ALA A 133 10.22 -0.68 23.98
CA ALA A 133 9.54 -0.37 22.73
C ALA A 133 9.06 1.09 22.65
N ALA A 134 9.39 1.93 23.64
CA ALA A 134 9.03 3.34 23.62
C ALA A 134 9.63 4.05 22.40
N THR A 135 8.81 4.83 21.72
CA THR A 135 9.27 5.72 20.67
C THR A 135 10.09 6.85 21.30
N ILE A 136 9.60 7.47 22.38
CA ILE A 136 10.36 8.41 23.22
C ILE A 136 10.34 7.90 24.66
N ASP A 137 11.53 7.88 25.27
CA ASP A 137 11.75 7.65 26.70
C ASP A 137 12.31 8.96 27.28
N ASN A 138 11.49 9.64 28.07
CA ASN A 138 11.85 10.81 28.88
C ASN A 138 11.50 10.50 30.34
N GLY A 139 11.88 9.31 30.82
CA GLY A 139 11.51 8.83 32.14
C GLY A 139 12.42 9.30 33.27
N GLY A 140 11.98 9.04 34.50
CA GLY A 140 12.71 9.39 35.72
C GLY A 140 12.29 10.73 36.30
N PHE A 141 12.98 11.15 37.36
CA PHE A 141 12.77 12.44 37.99
C PHE A 141 13.67 13.49 37.33
N HIS A 142 13.08 14.58 36.86
CA HIS A 142 13.81 15.66 36.20
C HIS A 142 12.92 16.89 36.06
N ALA A 143 13.54 18.07 36.15
CA ALA A 143 12.96 19.34 35.71
C ALA A 143 12.59 19.30 34.21
N PRO A 144 12.01 20.36 33.60
CA PRO A 144 11.50 20.27 32.24
C PRO A 144 12.58 19.89 31.23
N GLU A 145 12.43 18.71 30.63
CA GLU A 145 13.34 18.13 29.65
C GLU A 145 12.59 17.77 28.36
N GLU A 146 13.19 18.05 27.21
CA GLU A 146 12.67 17.68 25.89
C GLU A 146 13.48 16.52 25.30
N VAL A 147 12.77 15.46 24.89
CA VAL A 147 13.34 14.39 24.07
C VAL A 147 12.63 14.35 22.72
N SER A 148 13.40 14.15 21.65
CA SER A 148 12.86 14.07 20.30
C SER A 148 13.31 12.83 19.52
N ARG A 149 12.40 12.34 18.66
CA ARG A 149 12.62 11.15 17.82
C ARG A 149 11.97 11.31 16.46
N THR A 150 12.70 10.88 15.44
CA THR A 150 12.20 10.84 14.05
C THR A 150 11.80 9.43 13.69
N VAL A 151 10.58 9.28 13.16
CA VAL A 151 9.98 8.02 12.71
C VAL A 151 9.42 8.18 11.30
N THR A 152 9.35 7.10 10.53
CA THR A 152 8.66 7.09 9.23
C THR A 152 7.25 6.55 9.42
N LEU A 153 6.24 7.34 9.06
CA LEU A 153 4.84 7.00 9.22
C LEU A 153 4.14 6.96 7.85
N THR A 154 3.14 6.09 7.72
CA THR A 154 2.25 6.06 6.56
C THR A 154 1.17 7.14 6.71
N ALA A 155 0.40 7.41 5.66
CA ALA A 155 -0.77 8.29 5.80
C ALA A 155 -1.92 7.49 6.44
N GLY A 156 -2.57 8.05 7.46
CA GLY A 156 -3.66 7.42 8.18
C GLY A 156 -3.54 7.58 9.71
N PRO A 157 -4.46 6.95 10.47
CA PRO A 157 -4.40 6.92 11.93
C PRO A 157 -3.27 6.00 12.42
N HIS A 158 -2.48 6.50 13.37
CA HIS A 158 -1.46 5.76 14.11
C HIS A 158 -1.84 5.76 15.60
N SER A 159 -1.90 4.59 16.24
CA SER A 159 -2.21 4.51 17.67
C SER A 159 -1.15 5.27 18.48
N LEU A 160 -1.56 5.93 19.56
CA LEU A 160 -0.69 6.71 20.42
C LEU A 160 -0.99 6.40 21.89
N LEU A 161 0.07 6.21 22.65
CA LEU A 161 0.05 6.07 24.10
C LEU A 161 1.07 7.03 24.70
N ILE A 162 0.65 7.85 25.66
CA ILE A 162 1.57 8.60 26.52
C ILE A 162 1.33 8.16 27.96
N HIS A 163 2.42 7.84 28.65
CA HIS A 163 2.45 7.82 30.11
C HIS A 163 3.18 9.06 30.57
N TYR A 164 2.61 9.76 31.54
CA TYR A 164 3.20 10.89 32.22
C TYR A 164 3.04 10.72 33.73
N GLY A 165 3.98 11.27 34.49
CA GLY A 165 3.94 11.27 35.94
C GLY A 165 4.63 12.50 36.48
N GLU A 166 4.01 13.06 37.50
CA GLU A 166 4.49 14.19 38.26
C GLU A 166 4.75 13.73 39.69
N ALA A 167 5.93 14.00 40.23
CA ALA A 167 6.24 13.71 41.63
C ALA A 167 5.99 14.93 42.51
N ASP A 168 6.70 16.03 42.27
CA ASP A 168 6.60 17.29 43.00
C ASP A 168 7.16 18.51 42.24
N GLY A 169 6.51 19.66 42.41
CA GLY A 169 7.00 20.94 41.90
C GLY A 169 6.30 21.36 40.61
N ASP A 170 7.08 21.86 39.65
CA ASP A 170 6.52 22.35 38.39
C ASP A 170 6.14 21.17 37.50
N ASN A 171 4.98 21.25 36.84
CA ASN A 171 4.49 20.18 35.97
C ASN A 171 4.25 20.68 34.55
N THR A 172 4.77 19.93 33.58
CA THR A 172 4.69 20.24 32.16
C THR A 172 4.56 18.95 31.35
N LEU A 173 3.74 18.97 30.30
CA LEU A 173 3.66 17.89 29.30
C LEU A 173 3.25 18.46 27.95
N ILE A 174 4.18 18.51 26.99
CA ILE A 174 3.95 19.10 25.67
C ILE A 174 4.36 18.09 24.60
N LEU A 175 3.46 17.78 23.67
CA LEU A 175 3.75 17.01 22.46
C LEU A 175 3.69 17.91 21.23
N GLU A 176 4.83 18.05 20.57
CA GLU A 176 4.97 18.73 19.29
C GLU A 176 5.42 17.76 18.20
N TYR A 177 5.21 18.15 16.94
CA TYR A 177 5.64 17.38 15.79
C TYR A 177 6.04 18.28 14.61
N ALA A 178 6.94 17.78 13.77
CA ALA A 178 7.32 18.34 12.48
C ALA A 178 7.32 17.22 11.43
N GLY A 179 7.04 17.52 10.16
CA GLY A 179 6.95 16.52 9.10
C GLY A 179 6.76 17.09 7.70
N PRO A 180 6.40 16.27 6.70
CA PRO A 180 6.23 16.72 5.32
C PRO A 180 5.17 17.82 5.21
N GLY A 181 5.60 19.05 4.90
CA GLY A 181 4.71 20.21 4.80
C GLY A 181 4.24 20.77 6.15
N ILE A 182 4.80 20.29 7.27
CA ILE A 182 4.41 20.68 8.63
C ILE A 182 5.64 21.20 9.37
N ALA A 183 5.67 22.49 9.67
CA ALA A 183 6.66 23.08 10.57
C ALA A 183 6.43 22.59 12.01
N ARG A 184 7.47 22.58 12.85
CA ARG A 184 7.35 22.21 14.27
C ARG A 184 6.25 23.04 14.94
N GLN A 185 5.29 22.35 15.54
CA GLN A 185 4.18 22.94 16.29
C GLN A 185 3.60 21.91 17.28
N PRO A 186 2.85 22.34 18.31
CA PRO A 186 2.00 21.45 19.09
C PRO A 186 1.09 20.62 18.18
N VAL A 187 0.87 19.35 18.51
CA VAL A 187 -0.05 18.52 17.73
C VAL A 187 -1.48 19.06 17.93
N PRO A 188 -2.14 19.59 16.89
CA PRO A 188 -3.43 20.23 17.07
C PRO A 188 -4.54 19.22 17.31
N ALA A 189 -5.61 19.62 18.01
CA ALA A 189 -6.69 18.70 18.40
C ALA A 189 -7.33 17.92 17.25
N SER A 190 -7.36 18.53 16.05
CA SER A 190 -7.87 17.91 14.83
C SER A 190 -7.08 16.69 14.37
N MET A 191 -5.86 16.52 14.87
CA MET A 191 -4.97 15.40 14.55
C MET A 191 -5.10 14.28 15.56
N PHE A 192 -5.86 14.45 16.64
CA PHE A 192 -6.10 13.41 17.62
C PHE A 192 -7.48 12.79 17.50
N CYS A 193 -7.52 11.52 17.83
CA CYS A 193 -8.72 10.72 17.86
C CYS A 193 -8.74 9.84 19.10
N THR A 194 -9.84 9.79 19.84
CA THR A 194 -9.91 9.00 21.07
C THR A 194 -9.96 7.49 20.79
N ALA A 195 -10.26 7.09 19.56
CA ALA A 195 -10.17 5.70 19.12
C ALA A 195 -8.71 5.24 19.08
N THR A 196 -8.44 4.06 19.63
CA THR A 196 -7.18 3.34 19.39
C THR A 196 -7.34 2.41 18.18
N GLN A 197 -6.40 2.44 17.23
CA GLN A 197 -6.30 1.40 16.22
C GLN A 197 -5.77 0.13 16.88
N MET A 198 -6.64 -0.85 17.15
CA MET A 198 -6.15 -2.18 17.50
C MET A 198 -5.35 -2.71 16.31
N PRO A 199 -4.12 -3.21 16.50
CA PRO A 199 -3.31 -3.72 15.42
C PRO A 199 -4.02 -4.89 14.76
N ARG A 200 -3.96 -4.93 13.45
CA ARG A 200 -4.59 -5.98 12.64
C ARG A 200 -3.56 -6.59 11.71
N PRO A 201 -3.80 -7.80 11.18
CA PRO A 201 -3.11 -8.27 9.99
C PRO A 201 -3.16 -7.21 8.86
N PRO A 202 -2.27 -7.27 7.84
CA PRO A 202 -2.30 -6.31 6.73
C PRO A 202 -3.69 -6.18 6.09
N GLN A 203 -4.11 -4.97 5.75
CA GLN A 203 -5.49 -4.67 5.36
C GLN A 203 -5.67 -4.52 3.84
N SER A 204 -4.65 -4.06 3.12
CA SER A 204 -4.68 -3.96 1.66
C SER A 204 -3.28 -4.08 1.05
N LEU A 205 -3.21 -4.55 -0.20
CA LEU A 205 -1.99 -4.69 -0.99
C LEU A 205 -2.25 -4.18 -2.42
N ALA A 206 -1.36 -3.38 -2.97
CA ALA A 206 -1.47 -2.91 -4.36
C ALA A 206 -0.11 -2.87 -5.07
N TYR A 207 -0.06 -3.44 -6.29
CA TYR A 207 1.05 -3.31 -7.23
C TYR A 207 0.74 -2.26 -8.29
N PHE A 208 1.76 -1.56 -8.79
CA PHE A 208 1.64 -0.66 -9.93
C PHE A 208 2.81 -0.88 -10.91
N PRO A 209 2.55 -1.25 -12.18
CA PRO A 209 1.24 -1.61 -12.74
C PRO A 209 0.65 -2.90 -12.13
N THR A 210 -0.67 -3.09 -12.25
CA THR A 210 -1.37 -4.31 -11.80
C THR A 210 -1.13 -5.52 -12.71
N THR A 211 -0.49 -5.30 -13.85
CA THR A 211 -0.11 -6.35 -14.80
C THR A 211 1.36 -6.23 -15.18
N LEU A 212 2.12 -7.29 -14.95
CA LEU A 212 3.50 -7.45 -15.40
C LEU A 212 3.52 -8.28 -16.67
N GLN A 213 3.52 -7.61 -17.83
CA GLN A 213 3.51 -8.27 -19.13
C GLN A 213 4.93 -8.46 -19.68
N ALA A 214 5.20 -9.65 -20.23
CA ALA A 214 6.48 -9.97 -20.83
C ALA A 214 6.38 -11.01 -21.95
N PHE A 215 7.39 -11.03 -22.81
CA PHE A 215 7.53 -12.07 -23.81
C PHE A 215 8.21 -13.32 -23.21
N VAL A 216 7.83 -14.51 -23.68
CA VAL A 216 8.54 -15.76 -23.40
C VAL A 216 10.06 -15.56 -23.63
N GLY A 217 10.90 -16.04 -22.72
CA GLY A 217 12.36 -15.86 -22.78
C GLY A 217 12.88 -14.57 -22.13
N SER A 218 12.00 -13.68 -21.65
CA SER A 218 12.41 -12.42 -21.02
C SER A 218 12.39 -12.50 -19.50
N ARG A 219 13.24 -11.69 -18.84
CA ARG A 219 13.15 -11.45 -17.38
C ARG A 219 12.42 -10.14 -17.12
N ARG A 220 11.57 -10.12 -16.09
CA ARG A 220 10.95 -8.89 -15.59
C ARG A 220 10.78 -8.92 -14.08
N THR A 221 10.74 -7.75 -13.47
CA THR A 221 10.43 -7.56 -12.06
C THR A 221 9.38 -6.47 -11.91
N SER A 222 8.54 -6.61 -10.89
CA SER A 222 7.64 -5.54 -10.43
C SER A 222 8.41 -4.53 -9.57
N THR A 223 7.80 -3.39 -9.26
CA THR A 223 8.22 -2.55 -8.13
C THR A 223 7.68 -3.14 -6.83
N ALA A 224 8.22 -2.70 -5.69
CA ALA A 224 7.65 -3.05 -4.39
C ALA A 224 6.19 -2.57 -4.29
N PRO A 225 5.27 -3.38 -3.73
CA PRO A 225 3.88 -3.01 -3.58
C PRO A 225 3.67 -2.02 -2.43
N THR A 226 2.56 -1.28 -2.45
CA THR A 226 2.11 -0.49 -1.31
C THR A 226 1.19 -1.33 -0.42
N VAL A 227 1.39 -1.26 0.90
CA VAL A 227 0.62 -2.04 1.88
C VAL A 227 0.01 -1.11 2.93
N ALA A 228 -1.27 -1.32 3.24
CA ALA A 228 -1.84 -0.83 4.49
C ALA A 228 -1.59 -1.91 5.55
N ASP A 229 -0.58 -1.72 6.38
CA ASP A 229 -0.02 -2.78 7.24
C ASP A 229 -0.82 -3.07 8.50
N GLY A 230 -1.92 -2.35 8.74
CA GLY A 230 -2.77 -2.54 9.92
C GLY A 230 -2.15 -2.01 11.22
N GLY A 231 -1.19 -1.08 11.14
CA GLY A 231 -0.56 -0.45 12.30
C GLY A 231 0.61 -1.26 12.87
N SER A 232 1.21 -2.14 12.07
CA SER A 232 2.39 -2.92 12.45
C SER A 232 3.18 -3.31 11.22
N ALA A 233 4.49 -3.09 11.27
CA ALA A 233 5.40 -3.31 10.16
C ALA A 233 5.27 -4.73 9.55
N VAL A 234 5.24 -4.78 8.22
CA VAL A 234 5.25 -6.03 7.47
C VAL A 234 6.59 -6.76 7.69
N THR A 235 6.51 -8.04 8.02
CA THR A 235 7.66 -8.90 8.29
C THR A 235 7.93 -9.89 7.17
N SER A 236 6.93 -10.26 6.36
CA SER A 236 7.15 -11.12 5.20
C SER A 236 6.06 -11.05 4.12
N TYR A 237 6.46 -11.41 2.90
CA TYR A 237 5.62 -11.65 1.74
C TYR A 237 5.80 -13.09 1.23
N ALA A 238 4.73 -13.69 0.72
CA ALA A 238 4.79 -15.01 0.08
C ALA A 238 3.74 -15.15 -1.02
N LEU A 239 4.06 -15.91 -2.08
CA LEU A 239 3.06 -16.34 -3.05
C LEU A 239 2.21 -17.45 -2.43
N VAL A 240 0.90 -17.36 -2.63
CA VAL A 240 -0.06 -18.36 -2.19
C VAL A 240 -0.52 -19.18 -3.38
N GLY A 241 -0.67 -20.48 -3.17
CA GLY A 241 -1.09 -21.43 -4.20
C GLY A 241 0.08 -22.20 -4.81
N PRO A 242 -0.15 -22.90 -5.92
CA PRO A 242 0.88 -23.71 -6.56
C PRO A 242 2.02 -22.83 -7.08
N ALA A 243 3.25 -23.30 -6.88
CA ALA A 243 4.42 -22.62 -7.44
C ALA A 243 4.34 -22.60 -8.96
N VAL A 244 4.50 -21.42 -9.56
CA VAL A 244 4.64 -21.26 -11.01
C VAL A 244 6.13 -21.21 -11.33
N ALA A 245 6.58 -22.10 -12.20
CA ALA A 245 7.98 -22.15 -12.61
C ALA A 245 8.41 -20.77 -13.18
N GLY A 246 9.49 -20.21 -12.63
CA GLY A 246 10.04 -18.93 -13.05
C GLY A 246 9.41 -17.69 -12.39
N ILE A 247 8.33 -17.82 -11.62
CA ILE A 247 7.75 -16.71 -10.84
C ILE A 247 8.13 -16.84 -9.38
N THR A 248 8.74 -15.81 -8.80
CA THR A 248 9.11 -15.74 -7.39
C THR A 248 8.71 -14.40 -6.78
N ILE A 249 8.66 -14.34 -5.45
CA ILE A 249 8.50 -13.10 -4.68
C ILE A 249 9.65 -12.97 -3.69
N GLU A 250 10.23 -11.77 -3.59
CA GLU A 250 11.22 -11.47 -2.56
C GLU A 250 10.52 -11.31 -1.20
N PRO A 251 10.80 -12.19 -0.21
CA PRO A 251 10.03 -12.24 1.04
C PRO A 251 10.08 -10.96 1.88
N THR A 252 11.07 -10.10 1.69
CA THR A 252 11.23 -8.87 2.49
C THR A 252 10.61 -7.65 1.82
N THR A 253 10.68 -7.56 0.49
CA THR A 253 10.26 -6.37 -0.27
C THR A 253 8.93 -6.55 -0.99
N GLY A 254 8.46 -7.80 -1.14
CA GLY A 254 7.27 -8.10 -1.93
C GLY A 254 7.48 -7.97 -3.45
N VAL A 255 8.71 -7.73 -3.92
CA VAL A 255 8.98 -7.64 -5.36
C VAL A 255 8.79 -9.01 -6.01
N VAL A 256 7.85 -9.09 -6.94
CA VAL A 256 7.65 -10.26 -7.80
C VAL A 256 8.62 -10.23 -8.97
N SER A 257 9.27 -11.36 -9.24
CA SER A 257 10.20 -11.58 -10.34
C SER A 257 9.70 -12.68 -11.27
N MET A 258 9.94 -12.50 -12.55
CA MET A 258 9.66 -13.46 -13.63
C MET A 258 10.97 -13.80 -14.35
N ALA A 259 11.29 -15.09 -14.43
CA ALA A 259 12.47 -15.61 -15.11
C ALA A 259 12.22 -15.82 -16.61
N ASP A 260 13.30 -15.93 -17.36
CA ASP A 260 13.31 -16.20 -18.81
C ASP A 260 12.65 -17.54 -19.19
N ASN A 261 12.66 -18.51 -18.28
CA ASN A 261 12.04 -19.82 -18.47
C ASN A 261 10.57 -19.90 -17.98
N THR A 262 9.92 -18.77 -17.69
CA THR A 262 8.51 -18.76 -17.27
C THR A 262 7.62 -19.24 -18.44
N PRO A 263 6.74 -20.23 -18.24
CA PRO A 263 5.88 -20.73 -19.31
C PRO A 263 4.90 -19.66 -19.83
N LEU A 264 4.44 -19.85 -21.07
CA LEU A 264 3.39 -19.04 -21.68
C LEU A 264 2.10 -19.16 -20.84
N GLY A 265 1.45 -18.04 -20.56
CA GLY A 265 0.18 -18.01 -19.85
C GLY A 265 -0.04 -16.75 -19.04
N THR A 266 -1.25 -16.62 -18.52
CA THR A 266 -1.66 -15.54 -17.62
C THR A 266 -1.81 -16.10 -16.21
N TYR A 267 -1.10 -15.51 -15.26
CA TYR A 267 -1.04 -15.95 -13.86
C TYR A 267 -1.57 -14.83 -12.96
N ASN A 268 -2.72 -15.06 -12.34
CA ASN A 268 -3.23 -14.16 -11.31
C ASN A 268 -2.67 -14.57 -9.95
N LEU A 269 -1.70 -13.80 -9.47
CA LEU A 269 -0.97 -14.11 -8.25
C LEU A 269 -1.79 -13.74 -7.02
N GLU A 270 -1.84 -14.67 -6.07
CA GLU A 270 -2.34 -14.45 -4.72
C GLU A 270 -1.12 -14.25 -3.80
N VAL A 271 -1.14 -13.21 -2.97
CA VAL A 271 0.00 -12.82 -2.13
C VAL A 271 -0.44 -12.78 -0.68
N ALA A 272 0.27 -13.53 0.16
CA ALA A 272 0.19 -13.44 1.61
C ALA A 272 1.16 -12.37 2.12
N VAL A 273 0.68 -11.52 3.02
CA VAL A 273 1.47 -10.48 3.68
C VAL A 273 1.31 -10.66 5.19
N THR A 274 2.43 -10.71 5.91
CA THR A 274 2.46 -10.99 7.35
C THR A 274 3.01 -9.81 8.12
N ASN A 275 2.41 -9.52 9.27
CA ASN A 275 2.98 -8.65 10.30
C ASN A 275 2.92 -9.36 11.66
N ALA A 276 3.27 -8.66 12.74
CA ALA A 276 3.25 -9.21 14.10
C ALA A 276 1.86 -9.69 14.59
N HIS A 277 0.77 -9.29 13.92
CA HIS A 277 -0.60 -9.58 14.31
C HIS A 277 -1.31 -10.58 13.39
N GLY A 278 -0.61 -11.08 12.37
CA GLY A 278 -1.07 -12.18 11.54
C GLY A 278 -0.78 -11.99 10.05
N THR A 279 -1.35 -12.88 9.26
CA THR A 279 -1.19 -12.92 7.81
C THR A 279 -2.51 -12.65 7.14
N SER A 280 -2.53 -11.73 6.18
CA SER A 280 -3.65 -11.51 5.27
C SER A 280 -3.27 -11.95 3.87
N THR A 281 -4.23 -12.54 3.16
CA THR A 281 -4.02 -13.01 1.80
C THR A 281 -4.84 -12.18 0.82
N PHE A 282 -4.17 -11.64 -0.19
CA PHE A 282 -4.75 -10.79 -1.22
C PHE A 282 -4.81 -11.55 -2.54
N ARG A 283 -6.03 -11.87 -2.97
CA ARG A 283 -6.30 -12.53 -4.26
C ARG A 283 -6.14 -11.54 -5.41
N ASN A 284 -5.68 -12.06 -6.54
CA ASN A 284 -5.47 -11.27 -7.76
C ASN A 284 -4.64 -10.01 -7.50
N ALA A 285 -3.62 -10.12 -6.65
CA ALA A 285 -2.79 -8.99 -6.25
C ALA A 285 -1.94 -8.45 -7.41
N LEU A 286 -1.49 -9.33 -8.31
CA LEU A 286 -0.74 -9.00 -9.51
C LEU A 286 -1.05 -10.01 -10.61
N THR A 287 -1.26 -9.56 -11.85
CA THR A 287 -1.32 -10.43 -13.02
C THR A 287 0.05 -10.48 -13.69
N VAL A 288 0.63 -11.67 -13.85
CA VAL A 288 1.79 -11.88 -14.73
C VAL A 288 1.28 -12.43 -16.05
N ASP A 289 1.57 -11.74 -17.14
CA ASP A 289 1.09 -12.12 -18.46
C ASP A 289 2.28 -12.42 -19.38
N VAL A 290 2.51 -13.71 -19.63
CA VAL A 290 3.58 -14.20 -20.50
C VAL A 290 2.98 -14.52 -21.85
N ILE A 291 3.38 -13.74 -22.85
CA ILE A 291 2.87 -13.82 -24.21
C ILE A 291 3.99 -14.21 -25.19
N VAL A 292 3.62 -14.77 -26.33
CA VAL A 292 4.55 -14.95 -27.44
C VAL A 292 4.84 -13.60 -28.06
N GLY A 293 6.12 -13.23 -28.15
CA GLY A 293 6.53 -12.06 -28.90
C GLY A 293 6.37 -12.28 -30.40
N THR A 294 6.21 -11.18 -31.14
CA THR A 294 6.48 -11.18 -32.58
C THR A 294 7.93 -11.61 -32.82
N PRO A 295 8.22 -12.46 -33.82
CA PRO A 295 9.60 -12.84 -34.12
C PRO A 295 10.52 -11.61 -34.24
N PRO A 296 11.73 -11.63 -33.65
CA PRO A 296 12.65 -10.50 -33.71
C PRO A 296 12.93 -10.08 -35.15
N GLY A 297 12.81 -8.79 -35.45
CA GLY A 297 13.04 -8.23 -36.79
C GLY A 297 11.78 -8.13 -37.67
N CYS A 298 10.61 -8.57 -37.21
CA CYS A 298 9.37 -8.28 -37.92
C CYS A 298 8.98 -6.80 -37.76
N SER A 299 8.98 -6.10 -38.89
CA SER A 299 8.54 -4.71 -39.03
C SER A 299 7.68 -4.57 -40.28
N GLY A 300 6.92 -3.47 -40.39
CA GLY A 300 6.01 -3.21 -41.51
C GLY A 300 4.53 -3.38 -41.15
N LEU A 301 3.66 -3.39 -42.17
CA LEU A 301 2.23 -3.66 -42.04
C LEU A 301 1.87 -4.96 -42.77
N ASP A 302 0.84 -5.65 -42.32
CA ASP A 302 0.21 -6.75 -43.06
C ASP A 302 -0.46 -6.23 -44.37
N PRO A 303 -0.92 -7.12 -45.27
CA PRO A 303 -1.63 -6.70 -46.48
C PRO A 303 -2.91 -5.89 -46.25
N ALA A 304 -3.47 -5.90 -45.04
CA ALA A 304 -4.62 -5.09 -44.63
C ALA A 304 -4.23 -3.77 -43.94
N GLY A 305 -2.94 -3.49 -43.74
CA GLY A 305 -2.44 -2.28 -43.11
C GLY A 305 -2.29 -2.34 -41.58
N ASN A 306 -2.38 -3.51 -40.96
CA ASN A 306 -2.24 -3.67 -39.50
C ASN A 306 -0.78 -3.96 -39.09
N SER A 307 -0.44 -3.66 -37.84
CA SER A 307 0.88 -4.00 -37.28
C SER A 307 1.11 -5.52 -37.23
N PRO A 308 2.36 -5.99 -37.30
CA PRO A 308 2.66 -7.41 -37.34
C PRO A 308 2.23 -8.07 -36.03
N THR A 309 1.53 -9.19 -36.13
CA THR A 309 1.20 -10.08 -35.00
C THR A 309 1.92 -11.43 -35.20
N SER A 310 2.02 -12.22 -34.14
CA SER A 310 2.46 -13.62 -34.28
C SER A 310 1.43 -14.41 -35.13
N GLY A 311 1.89 -15.23 -36.07
CA GLY A 311 1.05 -16.02 -36.99
C GLY A 311 1.31 -15.76 -38.48
N LEU A 312 0.58 -16.45 -39.36
CA LEU A 312 0.55 -16.19 -40.80
C LEU A 312 -0.71 -15.40 -41.18
N TYR A 313 -0.57 -14.41 -42.06
CA TYR A 313 -1.74 -13.76 -42.65
C TYR A 313 -2.32 -14.68 -43.73
N ALA A 314 -3.50 -15.23 -43.45
CA ALA A 314 -4.22 -16.13 -44.33
C ALA A 314 -5.32 -15.39 -45.08
N GLU A 315 -5.36 -15.61 -46.39
CA GLU A 315 -6.36 -15.10 -47.32
C GLU A 315 -7.11 -16.29 -47.90
N TYR A 316 -8.43 -16.31 -47.78
CA TYR A 316 -9.29 -17.40 -48.25
C TYR A 316 -10.10 -16.96 -49.47
N PHE A 317 -10.24 -17.87 -50.42
CA PHE A 317 -10.85 -17.65 -51.73
C PHE A 317 -11.85 -18.76 -52.03
N THR A 318 -12.99 -18.42 -52.62
CA THR A 318 -13.96 -19.39 -53.14
C THR A 318 -13.39 -20.11 -54.35
N GLY A 319 -13.60 -21.42 -54.41
CA GLY A 319 -13.21 -22.28 -55.51
C GLY A 319 -11.88 -23.00 -55.32
N TYR A 320 -11.62 -23.93 -56.24
CA TYR A 320 -10.44 -24.78 -56.24
C TYR A 320 -9.29 -24.17 -57.06
N PHE A 321 -8.14 -23.95 -56.43
CA PHE A 321 -6.93 -23.35 -57.02
C PHE A 321 -6.49 -24.03 -58.32
N ASN A 322 -6.66 -25.36 -58.41
CA ASN A 322 -6.36 -26.17 -59.59
C ASN A 322 -5.02 -25.84 -60.27
N ASN A 323 -3.98 -25.57 -59.48
CA ASN A 323 -2.64 -25.19 -59.94
C ASN A 323 -2.60 -23.99 -60.90
N SER A 324 -3.60 -23.10 -60.86
CA SER A 324 -3.68 -21.90 -61.69
C SER A 324 -3.07 -20.70 -60.97
N PRO A 325 -1.86 -20.22 -61.32
CA PRO A 325 -1.22 -19.13 -60.58
C PRO A 325 -2.01 -17.83 -60.57
N GLY A 326 -2.83 -17.60 -61.61
CA GLY A 326 -3.72 -16.43 -61.72
C GLY A 326 -4.92 -16.47 -60.76
N PHE A 327 -5.22 -17.61 -60.15
CA PHE A 327 -6.35 -17.77 -59.23
C PHE A 327 -6.30 -16.76 -58.06
N PHE A 328 -5.13 -16.54 -57.48
CA PHE A 328 -4.96 -15.63 -56.34
C PHE A 328 -4.83 -14.14 -56.73
N SER A 329 -5.17 -13.77 -57.96
CA SER A 329 -5.21 -12.37 -58.39
C SER A 329 -6.53 -11.67 -58.02
N ALA A 330 -7.58 -12.45 -57.73
CA ALA A 330 -8.83 -11.92 -57.21
C ALA A 330 -8.68 -11.38 -55.78
N ALA A 331 -9.65 -10.59 -55.33
CA ALA A 331 -9.73 -10.20 -53.92
C ALA A 331 -10.14 -11.42 -53.07
N PRO A 332 -9.55 -11.62 -51.88
CA PRO A 332 -9.98 -12.68 -50.98
C PRO A 332 -11.38 -12.40 -50.43
N GLY A 333 -12.13 -13.46 -50.14
CA GLY A 333 -13.43 -13.37 -49.48
C GLY A 333 -13.32 -13.25 -47.94
N LEU A 334 -12.21 -13.73 -47.37
CA LEU A 334 -11.89 -13.60 -45.95
C LEU A 334 -10.38 -13.42 -45.79
N SER A 335 -9.98 -12.62 -44.82
CA SER A 335 -8.58 -12.53 -44.40
C SER A 335 -8.49 -12.46 -42.88
N ARG A 336 -7.57 -13.23 -42.29
CA ARG A 336 -7.30 -13.24 -40.84
C ARG A 336 -5.91 -13.76 -40.53
N THR A 337 -5.45 -13.55 -39.31
CA THR A 337 -4.19 -14.13 -38.82
C THR A 337 -4.43 -15.54 -38.29
N GLU A 338 -3.70 -16.51 -38.83
CA GLU A 338 -3.64 -17.88 -38.31
C GLU A 338 -2.46 -18.02 -37.34
N PRO A 339 -2.70 -18.21 -36.03
CA PRO A 339 -1.62 -18.33 -35.05
C PRO A 339 -0.88 -19.67 -35.17
N VAL A 340 -1.52 -20.71 -35.73
CA VAL A 340 -1.00 -22.07 -35.92
C VAL A 340 -1.48 -22.62 -37.25
N ILE A 341 -0.61 -23.28 -38.01
CA ILE A 341 -0.97 -24.03 -39.22
C ILE A 341 -1.08 -25.51 -38.84
N ASP A 342 -2.24 -25.88 -38.29
CA ASP A 342 -2.60 -27.25 -37.98
C ASP A 342 -4.03 -27.49 -38.46
N PHE A 343 -4.13 -27.94 -39.71
CA PHE A 343 -5.41 -28.20 -40.37
C PHE A 343 -5.70 -29.70 -40.48
N SER A 344 -5.51 -30.43 -39.39
CA SER A 344 -5.54 -31.90 -39.37
C SER A 344 -6.94 -32.52 -39.31
N GLY A 345 -8.01 -31.72 -39.11
CA GLY A 345 -9.41 -32.16 -39.14
C GLY A 345 -10.29 -31.20 -39.94
N GLU A 346 -11.47 -31.65 -40.38
CA GLU A 346 -12.36 -30.84 -41.24
C GLU A 346 -12.73 -29.49 -40.59
N ASP A 347 -12.98 -29.47 -39.28
CA ASP A 347 -13.33 -28.27 -38.51
C ASP A 347 -12.15 -27.31 -38.24
N SER A 348 -10.92 -27.71 -38.55
CA SER A 348 -9.70 -26.99 -38.16
C SER A 348 -9.54 -25.62 -38.84
N PHE A 349 -10.21 -25.42 -39.98
CA PHE A 349 -10.26 -24.13 -40.65
C PHE A 349 -11.23 -23.14 -40.01
N GLY A 350 -12.01 -23.56 -39.01
CA GLY A 350 -13.04 -22.74 -38.38
C GLY A 350 -14.06 -22.19 -39.39
N SER A 351 -14.73 -21.10 -39.02
CA SER A 351 -15.74 -20.49 -39.90
C SER A 351 -15.10 -19.84 -41.14
N LEU A 352 -15.44 -20.39 -42.32
CA LEU A 352 -15.17 -19.82 -43.65
C LEU A 352 -16.46 -19.28 -44.33
N THR A 353 -17.41 -18.80 -43.52
CA THR A 353 -18.67 -18.25 -44.00
C THR A 353 -18.43 -17.11 -44.99
N GLY A 354 -19.03 -17.21 -46.18
CA GLY A 354 -18.85 -16.24 -47.27
C GLY A 354 -17.69 -16.54 -48.21
N VAL A 355 -16.95 -17.64 -47.99
CA VAL A 355 -15.85 -18.07 -48.86
C VAL A 355 -15.99 -19.51 -49.35
N ALA A 356 -16.47 -20.43 -48.51
CA ALA A 356 -16.69 -21.81 -48.93
C ALA A 356 -17.67 -21.87 -50.13
N GLY A 357 -17.31 -22.63 -51.18
CA GLY A 357 -18.15 -22.83 -52.36
C GLY A 357 -19.25 -23.87 -52.14
N ASP A 358 -18.99 -24.80 -51.21
CA ASP A 358 -19.92 -25.82 -50.73
C ASP A 358 -19.65 -26.11 -49.23
N GLY A 359 -20.42 -27.02 -48.62
CA GLY A 359 -20.23 -27.47 -47.24
C GLY A 359 -20.88 -26.57 -46.19
N THR A 360 -20.45 -26.69 -44.94
CA THR A 360 -20.98 -25.91 -43.80
C THR A 360 -19.93 -24.97 -43.21
N ALA A 361 -20.35 -24.05 -42.34
CA ALA A 361 -19.41 -23.16 -41.65
C ALA A 361 -18.37 -23.90 -40.80
N ASN A 362 -18.65 -25.14 -40.38
CA ASN A 362 -17.73 -25.96 -39.59
C ASN A 362 -17.11 -27.11 -40.42
N ASP A 363 -17.50 -27.24 -41.69
CA ASP A 363 -17.01 -28.26 -42.62
C ASP A 363 -16.99 -27.65 -44.04
N PRO A 364 -16.11 -26.66 -44.27
CA PRO A 364 -16.16 -25.85 -45.49
C PRO A 364 -15.50 -26.57 -46.66
N ASP A 365 -16.19 -26.63 -47.79
CA ASP A 365 -15.69 -27.23 -49.02
C ASP A 365 -15.46 -26.18 -50.13
N GLU A 366 -14.75 -26.59 -51.17
CA GLU A 366 -14.49 -25.79 -52.38
C GLU A 366 -13.90 -24.40 -52.08
N PHE A 367 -12.87 -24.36 -51.23
CA PHE A 367 -12.10 -23.13 -51.00
C PHE A 367 -10.61 -23.36 -51.26
N SER A 368 -9.89 -22.25 -51.37
CA SER A 368 -8.42 -22.24 -51.45
C SER A 368 -7.88 -21.14 -50.55
N ALA A 369 -6.69 -21.35 -49.97
CA ALA A 369 -6.05 -20.37 -49.11
C ALA A 369 -4.66 -19.97 -49.62
N ARG A 370 -4.32 -18.70 -49.40
CA ARG A 370 -2.96 -18.16 -49.56
C ARG A 370 -2.48 -17.67 -48.20
N MET A 371 -1.39 -18.23 -47.71
CA MET A 371 -0.81 -17.87 -46.41
C MET A 371 0.51 -17.14 -46.61
N ARG A 372 0.68 -16.00 -45.94
CA ARG A 372 1.86 -15.14 -46.06
C ARG A 372 2.46 -14.89 -44.68
N ALA A 373 3.76 -15.09 -44.57
CA ALA A 373 4.50 -14.57 -43.42
C ALA A 373 4.57 -13.04 -43.53
N VAL A 374 4.05 -12.34 -42.53
CA VAL A 374 4.15 -10.87 -42.46
C VAL A 374 5.37 -10.53 -41.63
N CYS A 375 6.54 -10.72 -42.24
CA CYS A 375 7.80 -10.32 -41.63
C CYS A 375 8.72 -9.83 -42.76
N ALA A 376 8.84 -8.51 -42.91
CA ALA A 376 9.89 -7.95 -43.75
C ALA A 376 11.23 -8.19 -43.04
N LEU A 377 11.92 -9.27 -43.39
CA LEU A 377 13.31 -9.46 -42.98
C LEU A 377 14.10 -8.27 -43.51
N ALA A 378 14.91 -7.64 -42.66
CA ALA A 378 15.88 -6.64 -43.09
C ALA A 378 16.65 -7.17 -44.31
N PRO A 379 16.84 -6.37 -45.37
CA PRO A 379 17.46 -6.85 -46.60
C PRO A 379 18.80 -7.52 -46.27
N ARG A 380 18.98 -8.77 -46.74
CA ARG A 380 20.25 -9.49 -46.66
C ARG A 380 21.33 -8.56 -47.23
N ALA A 381 22.30 -8.17 -46.42
CA ALA A 381 23.47 -7.44 -46.91
C ALA A 381 24.06 -8.27 -48.05
N SER A 382 24.01 -7.73 -49.26
CA SER A 382 24.63 -8.35 -50.43
C SER A 382 26.13 -8.46 -50.16
N THR A 383 26.61 -9.67 -49.93
CA THR A 383 28.06 -9.95 -50.00
C THR A 383 28.54 -9.52 -51.39
N PRO A 384 29.56 -8.65 -51.50
CA PRO A 384 30.13 -8.32 -52.80
C PRO A 384 30.70 -9.59 -53.39
N SER A 385 30.29 -9.92 -54.61
CA SER A 385 30.99 -10.91 -55.44
C SER A 385 32.41 -10.39 -55.67
N PHE A 386 33.41 -11.14 -55.22
CA PHE A 386 34.81 -10.96 -55.62
C PHE A 386 35.09 -11.68 -56.93
#